data_AF-A0A9E2G7Q7-F1
#
_entry.id   AF-A0A9E2G7Q7-F1
#
_cell.length_a   1.000
_cell.length_b   1.000
_cell.length_c   1.000
_cell.angle_alpha   90.00
_cell.angle_beta   90.00
_cell.angle_gamma   90.00
#
_symmetry.space_group_name_H-M   'P 1'
#
loop_
_entity.id
_entity.type
_entity.pdbx_description
1 polymer ?
#
loop_
_entity_poly.entity_id
_entity_poly.type
_entity_poly.pdbx_seq_one_letter_code
_entity_poly.pdbx_strand_id
1 'polypeptide(L)'
;MTLSEFIEKYNGKEKGYPTDTQYKGECLSIVKLYIKECLGISPPPSGTNSAYGYWSNFPNPLGGVFEKVESTPTNFPSPGDVMIWKPWTGNTYGHIEIALSGNKDKFISFGQNWGGRQAHTTEHNYTNVIGWLKIKGTIEENNMNDEQKRILDFIGTRSEGEVRQAFGALADVPNLNKQIEDLQSSQKDLESRIGILESEVKASNELIESWQKTASTANSKVSKLEQELLSALSQSNVWKNRYEAALKKTIDKYKPIELILMGIKSLFKK
;
A
#
# COMPACT_ATOMS: atom_id res chain seq x y z
N MET A 1 -13.26 32.05 -1.96
CA MET A 1 -12.59 33.30 -2.36
C MET A 1 -11.44 33.53 -1.41
N THR A 2 -10.24 33.76 -1.93
CA THR A 2 -9.06 34.08 -1.12
C THR A 2 -9.12 35.52 -0.60
N LEU A 3 -8.28 35.87 0.38
CA LEU A 3 -8.19 37.25 0.87
C LEU A 3 -7.77 38.22 -0.24
N SER A 4 -6.82 37.83 -1.09
CA SER A 4 -6.36 38.67 -2.21
C SER A 4 -7.46 38.94 -3.23
N GLU A 5 -8.22 37.91 -3.61
CA GLU A 5 -9.39 38.05 -4.50
C GLU A 5 -10.46 38.98 -3.88
N PHE A 6 -10.67 38.89 -2.57
CA PHE A 6 -11.62 39.73 -1.86
C PHE A 6 -11.22 41.21 -1.89
N ILE A 7 -9.95 41.50 -1.63
CA ILE A 7 -9.40 42.86 -1.67
C ILE A 7 -9.52 43.42 -3.09
N GLU A 8 -9.07 42.68 -4.10
CA GLU A 8 -9.16 43.11 -5.50
C GLU A 8 -10.61 43.40 -5.91
N LYS A 9 -11.54 42.53 -5.49
CA LYS A 9 -12.97 42.68 -5.78
C LYS A 9 -13.57 43.94 -5.15
N TYR A 10 -13.15 44.31 -3.95
CA TYR A 10 -13.83 45.35 -3.16
C TYR A 10 -13.07 46.66 -2.99
N ASN A 11 -11.79 46.72 -3.35
CA ASN A 11 -11.00 47.95 -3.26
C ASN A 11 -11.66 49.12 -4.03
N GLY A 12 -11.74 50.28 -3.39
CA GLY A 12 -12.39 51.49 -3.90
C GLY A 12 -13.92 51.46 -3.90
N LYS A 13 -14.57 50.39 -3.44
CA LYS A 13 -16.04 50.25 -3.45
C LYS A 13 -16.64 50.53 -2.08
N GLU A 14 -17.87 51.05 -2.06
CA GLU A 14 -18.69 51.12 -0.85
C GLU A 14 -19.67 49.94 -0.82
N LYS A 15 -19.59 49.13 0.23
CA LYS A 15 -20.42 47.93 0.41
C LYS A 15 -21.25 47.99 1.68
N GLY A 16 -22.47 47.45 1.58
CA GLY A 16 -23.39 47.23 2.68
C GLY A 16 -23.58 45.74 3.02
N TYR A 17 -24.10 45.47 4.22
CA TYR A 17 -24.50 44.14 4.68
C TYR A 17 -25.70 44.28 5.65
N PRO A 18 -26.73 43.41 5.65
CA PRO A 18 -26.87 42.14 4.91
C PRO A 18 -27.24 42.31 3.44
N THR A 19 -27.77 43.47 3.07
CA THR A 19 -27.97 43.89 1.68
C THR A 19 -26.97 44.99 1.35
N ASP A 20 -26.64 45.16 0.06
CA ASP A 20 -25.64 46.16 -0.35
C ASP A 20 -26.06 47.62 -0.09
N THR A 21 -27.33 47.84 0.22
CA THR A 21 -27.89 49.16 0.54
C THR A 21 -27.87 49.46 2.04
N GLN A 22 -27.96 48.44 2.89
CA GLN A 22 -28.03 48.61 4.33
C GLN A 22 -26.62 48.73 4.95
N TYR A 23 -26.43 49.70 5.85
CA TYR A 23 -25.13 50.00 6.47
C TYR A 23 -24.01 50.15 5.43
N LYS A 24 -24.34 50.70 4.26
CA LYS A 24 -23.38 50.87 3.16
C LYS A 24 -22.23 51.75 3.62
N GLY A 25 -21.00 51.36 3.31
CA GLY A 25 -19.79 52.10 3.66
C GLY A 25 -19.38 51.99 5.13
N GLU A 26 -20.04 51.16 5.93
CA GLU A 26 -19.66 50.93 7.33
C GLU A 26 -18.55 49.89 7.47
N CYS A 27 -17.74 50.01 8.53
CA CYS A 27 -16.61 49.10 8.81
C CYS A 27 -17.06 47.65 9.01
N LEU A 28 -18.15 47.44 9.75
CA LEU A 28 -18.73 46.11 9.95
C LEU A 28 -19.21 45.47 8.65
N SER A 29 -19.69 46.25 7.69
CA SER A 29 -20.29 45.70 6.46
C SER A 29 -19.25 44.95 5.61
N ILE A 30 -18.07 45.53 5.42
CA ILE A 30 -17.01 44.88 4.62
C ILE A 30 -16.45 43.65 5.33
N VAL A 31 -16.29 43.70 6.66
CA VAL A 31 -15.81 42.55 7.46
C VAL A 31 -16.83 41.42 7.47
N LYS A 32 -18.13 41.73 7.53
CA LYS A 32 -19.20 40.72 7.41
C LYS A 32 -19.19 40.07 6.03
N LEU A 33 -18.97 40.83 4.97
CA LEU A 33 -18.81 40.27 3.63
C LEU A 33 -17.58 39.35 3.54
N TYR A 34 -16.45 39.73 4.15
CA TYR A 34 -15.26 38.89 4.22
C TYR A 34 -15.55 37.55 4.93
N ILE A 35 -16.17 37.62 6.11
CA ILE A 35 -16.56 36.43 6.86
C ILE A 35 -17.48 35.52 6.03
N LYS A 36 -18.42 36.09 5.28
CA LYS A 36 -19.34 35.33 4.43
C LYS A 36 -18.66 34.71 3.21
N GLU A 37 -17.89 35.50 2.45
CA GLU A 37 -17.38 35.11 1.13
C GLU A 37 -16.04 34.35 1.20
N CYS A 38 -15.20 34.65 2.20
CA CYS A 38 -13.91 34.00 2.38
C CYS A 38 -13.97 32.84 3.39
N LEU A 39 -14.80 32.93 4.43
CA LEU A 39 -14.85 31.92 5.50
C LEU A 39 -16.13 31.06 5.46
N GLY A 40 -17.07 31.36 4.56
CA GLY A 40 -18.23 30.51 4.30
C GLY A 40 -19.28 30.46 5.42
N ILE A 41 -19.16 31.29 6.46
CA ILE A 41 -20.14 31.33 7.56
C ILE A 41 -21.06 32.55 7.43
N SER A 42 -22.31 32.40 7.87
CA SER A 42 -23.22 33.54 7.97
C SER A 42 -22.79 34.43 9.15
N PRO A 43 -22.31 35.67 8.92
CA PRO A 43 -21.83 36.52 10.01
C PRO A 43 -22.99 36.96 10.91
N PRO A 44 -22.86 36.81 12.23
CA PRO A 44 -23.93 37.17 13.14
C PRO A 44 -24.05 38.69 13.32
N PRO A 45 -25.16 39.19 13.87
CA PRO A 45 -25.20 40.52 14.46
C PRO A 45 -24.11 40.66 15.54
N SER A 46 -23.54 41.85 15.71
CA SER A 46 -22.52 42.07 16.76
C SER A 46 -23.08 42.10 18.18
N GLY A 47 -24.41 42.07 18.32
CA GLY A 47 -25.13 42.12 19.60
C GLY A 47 -25.25 43.52 20.22
N THR A 48 -24.45 44.49 19.78
CA THR A 48 -24.45 45.87 20.31
C THR A 48 -24.56 46.94 19.22
N ASN A 49 -24.80 46.55 17.96
CA ASN A 49 -24.73 47.45 16.80
C ASN A 49 -23.40 48.23 16.70
N SER A 50 -22.33 47.66 17.26
CA SER A 50 -20.99 48.26 17.28
C SER A 50 -19.96 47.26 16.77
N ALA A 51 -18.83 47.75 16.25
CA ALA A 51 -17.70 46.92 15.83
C ALA A 51 -17.11 46.16 17.04
N TYR A 52 -17.02 46.84 18.19
CA TYR A 52 -16.53 46.26 19.43
C TYR A 52 -17.35 45.05 19.93
N GLY A 53 -18.63 44.97 19.54
CA GLY A 53 -19.50 43.83 19.88
C GLY A 53 -18.95 42.47 19.45
N TYR A 54 -18.17 42.40 18.36
CA TYR A 54 -17.51 41.16 17.94
C TYR A 54 -16.44 40.68 18.92
N TRP A 55 -15.83 41.59 19.68
CA TRP A 55 -14.88 41.26 20.73
C TRP A 55 -15.57 40.96 22.07
N SER A 56 -16.48 41.86 22.49
CA SER A 56 -17.10 41.80 23.81
C SER A 56 -18.11 40.67 23.94
N ASN A 57 -18.94 40.45 22.92
CA ASN A 57 -19.98 39.41 22.94
C ASN A 57 -19.51 38.11 22.29
N PHE A 58 -18.55 38.21 21.37
CA PHE A 58 -18.03 37.09 20.58
C PHE A 58 -19.13 36.13 20.09
N PRO A 59 -20.12 36.65 19.33
CA PRO A 59 -21.37 35.95 19.03
C PRO A 59 -21.15 34.68 18.20
N ASN A 60 -21.97 33.66 18.45
CA ASN A 60 -22.02 32.46 17.60
C ASN A 60 -22.48 32.82 16.17
N PRO A 61 -21.91 32.20 15.11
CA PRO A 61 -20.94 31.10 15.14
C PRO A 61 -19.46 31.52 15.07
N LEU A 62 -19.09 32.77 15.43
CA LEU A 62 -17.70 33.23 15.29
C LEU A 62 -16.70 32.33 16.01
N GLY A 63 -17.04 31.82 17.21
CA GLY A 63 -16.20 30.89 17.95
C GLY A 63 -15.92 29.55 17.24
N GLY A 64 -16.67 29.20 16.20
CA GLY A 64 -16.39 28.02 15.37
C GLY A 64 -15.25 28.21 14.39
N VAL A 65 -14.97 29.45 13.97
CA VAL A 65 -13.95 29.76 12.94
C VAL A 65 -12.88 30.75 13.42
N PHE A 66 -13.10 31.42 14.53
CA PHE A 66 -12.15 32.37 15.11
C PHE A 66 -11.81 32.01 16.55
N GLU A 67 -10.61 32.40 16.96
CA GLU A 67 -10.19 32.57 18.34
C GLU A 67 -9.85 34.04 18.59
N LYS A 68 -10.00 34.49 19.84
CA LYS A 68 -9.63 35.86 20.21
C LYS A 68 -8.17 35.89 20.64
N VAL A 69 -7.42 36.82 20.08
CA VAL A 69 -6.03 37.09 20.46
C VAL A 69 -5.94 38.52 20.96
N GLU A 70 -5.63 38.68 22.24
CA GLU A 70 -5.41 40.01 22.83
C GLU A 70 -4.13 40.64 22.28
N SER A 71 -4.17 41.94 22.03
CA SER A 71 -2.99 42.67 21.57
C SER A 71 -2.00 42.84 22.73
N THR A 72 -0.77 42.42 22.49
CA THR A 72 0.36 42.56 23.41
C THR A 72 1.57 43.13 22.65
N PRO A 73 2.59 43.67 23.31
CA PRO A 73 3.78 44.18 22.63
C PRO A 73 4.58 43.14 21.83
N THR A 74 4.30 41.84 22.03
CA THR A 74 5.09 40.72 21.50
C THR A 74 4.35 39.87 20.48
N ASN A 75 3.08 40.17 20.18
CA ASN A 75 2.31 39.45 19.17
C ASN A 75 1.79 40.41 18.11
N PHE A 76 1.67 39.91 16.87
CA PHE A 76 1.28 40.72 15.72
C PHE A 76 0.25 39.95 14.89
N PRO A 77 -0.70 40.64 14.25
CA PRO A 77 -1.72 40.01 13.43
C PRO A 77 -1.12 39.45 12.15
N SER A 78 -1.69 38.34 11.68
CA SER A 78 -1.40 37.73 10.39
C SER A 78 -2.41 38.17 9.32
N PRO A 79 -2.09 38.04 8.02
CA PRO A 79 -3.05 38.31 6.95
C PRO A 79 -4.35 37.51 7.16
N GLY A 80 -5.50 38.19 7.10
CA GLY A 80 -6.83 37.60 7.30
C GLY A 80 -7.38 37.69 8.73
N ASP A 81 -6.54 38.01 9.71
CA ASP A 81 -7.01 38.28 11.07
C ASP A 81 -7.93 39.51 11.08
N VAL A 82 -8.98 39.49 11.90
CA VAL A 82 -9.93 40.60 11.98
C VAL A 82 -9.56 41.50 13.16
N MET A 83 -8.95 42.64 12.87
CA MET A 83 -8.51 43.64 13.85
C MET A 83 -9.71 44.31 14.51
N ILE A 84 -9.70 44.46 15.84
CA ILE A 84 -10.77 45.13 16.59
C ILE A 84 -10.20 46.25 17.46
N TRP A 85 -10.83 47.42 17.37
CA TRP A 85 -10.58 48.56 18.25
C TRP A 85 -11.68 48.66 19.30
N LYS A 86 -11.29 48.92 20.55
CA LYS A 86 -12.24 49.29 21.60
C LYS A 86 -12.82 50.69 21.34
N PRO A 87 -13.98 51.07 21.88
CA PRO A 87 -14.49 52.43 21.81
C PRO A 87 -13.51 53.46 22.39
N TRP A 88 -13.48 54.67 21.81
CA TRP A 88 -12.65 55.78 22.27
C TRP A 88 -13.36 57.13 22.12
N THR A 89 -12.71 58.19 22.61
CA THR A 89 -13.24 59.56 22.49
C THR A 89 -13.27 59.97 21.01
N GLY A 90 -14.46 60.10 20.45
CA GLY A 90 -14.69 60.37 19.02
C GLY A 90 -15.22 59.18 18.22
N ASN A 91 -15.17 57.95 18.77
CA ASN A 91 -15.86 56.79 18.21
C ASN A 91 -16.30 55.82 19.33
N THR A 92 -17.57 55.92 19.70
CA THR A 92 -18.19 55.10 20.76
C THR A 92 -18.53 53.67 20.32
N TYR A 93 -18.37 53.33 19.04
CA TYR A 93 -18.72 52.01 18.48
C TYR A 93 -17.49 51.10 18.30
N GLY A 94 -16.29 51.63 18.47
CA GLY A 94 -15.05 50.95 18.09
C GLY A 94 -14.90 50.85 16.57
N HIS A 95 -13.92 50.07 16.12
CA HIS A 95 -13.62 49.87 14.71
C HIS A 95 -13.24 48.42 14.43
N ILE A 96 -13.33 48.00 13.17
CA ILE A 96 -13.01 46.63 12.76
C ILE A 96 -12.54 46.59 11.31
N GLU A 97 -11.44 45.90 11.06
CA GLU A 97 -10.84 45.77 9.72
C GLU A 97 -10.14 44.42 9.56
N ILE A 98 -9.72 44.08 8.34
CA ILE A 98 -9.04 42.82 8.02
C ILE A 98 -7.54 43.10 7.90
N ALA A 99 -6.70 42.46 8.72
CA ALA A 99 -5.26 42.61 8.67
C ALA A 99 -4.67 42.05 7.37
N LEU A 100 -3.68 42.75 6.82
CA LEU A 100 -2.89 42.33 5.66
C LEU A 100 -1.44 42.02 6.04
N SER A 101 -0.90 42.69 7.06
CA SER A 101 0.41 42.41 7.67
C SER A 101 0.55 43.18 8.99
N GLY A 102 1.42 42.73 9.90
CA GLY A 102 1.68 43.41 11.17
C GLY A 102 3.09 43.18 11.69
N ASN A 103 3.62 44.18 12.41
CA ASN A 103 4.88 44.11 13.16
C ASN A 103 4.73 44.82 14.51
N LYS A 104 5.82 45.03 15.25
CA LYS A 104 5.81 45.65 16.58
C LYS A 104 5.22 47.05 16.68
N ASP A 105 5.31 47.85 15.62
CA ASP A 105 4.95 49.27 15.67
C ASP A 105 3.67 49.54 14.88
N LYS A 106 3.49 48.83 13.77
CA LYS A 106 2.45 49.10 12.77
C LYS A 106 1.88 47.83 12.17
N PHE A 107 0.71 47.99 11.56
CA PHE A 107 0.09 46.99 10.71
C PHE A 107 -0.63 47.66 9.55
N ILE A 108 -0.86 46.89 8.51
CA ILE A 108 -1.64 47.28 7.34
C ILE A 108 -2.95 46.50 7.38
N SER A 109 -4.08 47.16 7.20
CA SER A 109 -5.40 46.54 7.14
C SER A 109 -6.21 47.03 5.94
N PHE A 110 -7.22 46.24 5.58
CA PHE A 110 -8.23 46.55 4.58
C PHE A 110 -9.58 46.71 5.27
N GLY A 111 -10.23 47.86 5.05
CA GLY A 111 -11.45 48.21 5.75
C GLY A 111 -12.22 49.33 5.09
N GLN A 112 -13.40 49.64 5.66
CA GLN A 112 -14.25 50.78 5.30
C GLN A 112 -14.42 51.68 6.51
N ASN A 113 -14.84 52.91 6.27
CA ASN A 113 -15.15 53.89 7.30
C ASN A 113 -13.93 54.33 8.14
N TRP A 114 -12.75 54.32 7.52
CA TRP A 114 -11.55 54.95 8.09
C TRP A 114 -11.09 56.06 7.15
N GLY A 115 -11.35 57.33 7.51
CA GLY A 115 -11.06 58.47 6.63
C GLY A 115 -11.94 58.56 5.36
N GLY A 116 -12.81 57.58 5.11
CA GLY A 116 -13.73 57.54 3.99
C GLY A 116 -14.59 56.28 3.97
N ARG A 117 -15.67 56.30 3.18
CA ARG A 117 -16.66 55.21 3.13
C ARG A 117 -16.25 54.05 2.20
N GLN A 118 -15.35 54.31 1.25
CA GLN A 118 -14.85 53.32 0.30
C GLN A 118 -13.88 52.36 0.98
N ALA A 119 -13.91 51.09 0.59
CA ALA A 119 -12.97 50.10 1.10
C ALA A 119 -11.58 50.37 0.55
N HIS A 120 -10.58 50.45 1.41
CA HIS A 120 -9.20 50.70 1.02
C HIS A 120 -8.23 50.13 2.06
N THR A 121 -6.96 50.11 1.68
CA THR A 121 -5.86 49.71 2.54
C THR A 121 -5.35 50.90 3.34
N THR A 122 -5.16 50.72 4.64
CA THR A 122 -4.65 51.74 5.55
C THR A 122 -3.54 51.19 6.43
N GLU A 123 -2.52 52.01 6.70
CA GLU A 123 -1.50 51.73 7.71
C GLU A 123 -1.95 52.30 9.07
N HIS A 124 -1.90 51.47 10.11
CA HIS A 124 -2.27 51.83 11.47
C HIS A 124 -1.13 51.52 12.44
N ASN A 125 -1.22 52.12 13.63
CA ASN A 125 -0.54 51.64 14.83
C ASN A 125 -1.56 50.94 15.74
N TYR A 126 -1.09 50.35 16.85
CA TYR A 126 -1.94 49.61 17.78
C TYR A 126 -2.75 50.47 18.76
N THR A 127 -2.84 51.79 18.55
CA THR A 127 -3.59 52.68 19.45
C THR A 127 -5.08 52.27 19.47
N ASN A 128 -5.61 52.02 20.67
CA ASN A 128 -6.98 51.54 20.92
C ASN A 128 -7.33 50.16 20.33
N VAL A 129 -6.37 49.42 19.76
CA VAL A 129 -6.58 48.02 19.39
C VAL A 129 -6.71 47.18 20.67
N ILE A 130 -7.78 46.41 20.79
CA ILE A 130 -7.96 45.48 21.92
C ILE A 130 -7.33 44.11 21.60
N GLY A 131 -7.33 43.75 20.32
CA GLY A 131 -6.90 42.46 19.83
C GLY A 131 -7.47 42.20 18.45
N TRP A 132 -7.41 40.94 18.02
CA TRP A 132 -7.97 40.49 16.75
C TRP A 132 -8.63 39.12 16.87
N LEU A 133 -9.55 38.85 15.95
CA LEU A 133 -10.10 37.52 15.75
C LEU A 133 -9.18 36.78 14.78
N LYS A 134 -8.43 35.83 15.30
CA LYS A 134 -7.54 34.98 14.53
C LYS A 134 -8.31 33.79 13.99
N ILE A 135 -8.16 33.50 12.70
CA ILE A 135 -8.85 32.36 12.10
C ILE A 135 -8.33 31.07 12.72
N LYS A 136 -9.23 30.27 13.28
CA LYS A 136 -8.94 28.92 13.79
C LYS A 136 -8.64 28.05 12.59
N GLY A 137 -7.35 27.83 12.32
CA GLY A 137 -6.83 26.85 11.39
C GLY A 137 -7.80 26.47 10.27
N THR A 138 -8.11 27.39 9.35
CA THR A 138 -8.34 26.95 7.98
C THR A 138 -7.04 26.31 7.56
N ILE A 139 -7.10 25.12 6.95
CA ILE A 139 -5.98 24.51 6.25
C ILE A 139 -5.36 25.63 5.42
N GLU A 140 -4.19 26.11 5.85
CA GLU A 140 -3.46 27.11 5.10
C GLU A 140 -3.25 26.52 3.71
N GLU A 141 -3.65 27.24 2.66
CA GLU A 141 -3.33 26.87 1.27
C GLU A 141 -1.80 26.66 1.08
N ASN A 142 -0.99 27.11 2.04
CA ASN A 142 0.46 26.99 2.07
C ASN A 142 1.03 25.95 3.06
N ASN A 143 0.19 25.15 3.73
CA ASN A 143 0.65 24.12 4.69
C ASN A 143 0.04 22.75 4.42
N MET A 144 -0.60 22.58 3.25
CA MET A 144 -0.89 21.26 2.73
C MET A 144 0.43 20.58 2.35
N ASN A 145 0.67 19.42 2.94
CA ASN A 145 1.74 18.55 2.48
C ASN A 145 1.43 18.06 1.06
N ASP A 146 2.44 17.50 0.38
CA ASP A 146 2.29 17.07 -1.02
C ASP A 146 1.18 16.02 -1.22
N GLU A 147 0.91 15.20 -0.20
CA GLU A 147 -0.17 14.21 -0.24
C GLU A 147 -1.54 14.87 -0.24
N GLN A 148 -1.77 15.82 0.66
CA GLN A 148 -3.00 16.59 0.73
C GLN A 148 -3.23 17.36 -0.57
N LYS A 149 -2.18 17.96 -1.15
CA LYS A 149 -2.27 18.67 -2.44
C LYS A 149 -2.70 17.73 -3.57
N ARG A 150 -2.13 16.53 -3.62
CA ARG A 150 -2.50 15.50 -4.61
C ARG A 150 -3.95 15.02 -4.42
N ILE A 151 -4.39 14.84 -3.17
CA ILE A 151 -5.78 14.47 -2.87
C ILE A 151 -6.74 15.57 -3.32
N LEU A 152 -6.40 16.83 -3.03
CA LEU A 152 -7.23 17.96 -3.43
C LEU A 152 -7.29 18.11 -4.95
N ASP A 153 -6.16 17.99 -5.64
CA ASP A 153 -6.09 17.98 -7.12
C ASP A 153 -6.94 16.84 -7.70
N PHE A 154 -6.83 15.64 -7.13
CA PHE A 154 -7.63 14.48 -7.54
C PHE A 154 -9.13 14.70 -7.39
N ILE A 155 -9.57 15.32 -6.29
CA ILE A 155 -10.99 15.60 -6.04
C ILE A 155 -11.47 16.77 -6.90
N GLY A 156 -10.65 17.81 -7.08
CA GLY A 156 -11.00 19.03 -7.80
C GLY A 156 -11.05 18.88 -9.32
N THR A 157 -10.35 17.88 -9.87
CA THR A 157 -10.28 17.63 -11.32
C THR A 157 -11.29 16.60 -11.84
N ARG A 158 -12.07 15.96 -10.95
CA ARG A 158 -12.94 14.82 -11.30
C ARG A 158 -14.38 15.03 -10.86
N SER A 159 -15.28 14.32 -11.51
CA SER A 159 -16.70 14.28 -11.11
C SER A 159 -16.90 13.48 -9.81
N GLU A 160 -17.98 13.78 -9.08
CA GLU A 160 -18.32 13.08 -7.84
C GLU A 160 -18.40 11.55 -8.04
N GLY A 161 -18.92 11.10 -9.19
CA GLY A 161 -19.03 9.68 -9.53
C GLY A 161 -17.67 9.00 -9.64
N GLU A 162 -16.71 9.63 -10.30
CA GLU A 162 -15.34 9.11 -10.46
C GLU A 162 -14.60 9.06 -9.12
N VAL A 163 -14.80 10.09 -8.28
CA VAL A 163 -14.22 10.14 -6.93
C VAL A 163 -14.78 8.99 -6.08
N ARG A 164 -16.10 8.79 -6.07
CA ARG A 164 -16.75 7.68 -5.35
C ARG A 164 -16.27 6.32 -5.83
N GLN A 165 -16.12 6.12 -7.13
CA GLN A 165 -15.60 4.87 -7.68
C GLN A 165 -14.18 4.59 -7.20
N ALA A 166 -13.30 5.61 -7.22
CA ALA A 166 -11.92 5.46 -6.75
C ALA A 166 -11.83 5.14 -5.26
N PHE A 167 -12.59 5.85 -4.42
CA PHE A 167 -12.66 5.55 -2.98
C PHE A 167 -13.30 4.19 -2.70
N GLY A 168 -14.27 3.76 -3.52
CA GLY A 168 -14.84 2.41 -3.47
C GLY A 168 -13.79 1.34 -3.75
N ALA A 169 -12.98 1.49 -4.80
CA ALA A 169 -11.89 0.57 -5.11
C ALA A 169 -10.82 0.52 -3.99
N LEU A 170 -10.58 1.65 -3.31
CA LEU A 170 -9.71 1.71 -2.13
C LEU A 170 -10.24 0.88 -0.95
N ALA A 171 -11.56 0.73 -0.81
CA ALA A 171 -12.16 -0.08 0.26
C ALA A 171 -11.83 -1.58 0.12
N ASP A 172 -11.58 -2.04 -1.11
CA ASP A 172 -11.24 -3.45 -1.39
C ASP A 172 -9.75 -3.76 -1.17
N VAL A 173 -8.88 -2.73 -1.06
CA VAL A 173 -7.42 -2.90 -0.92
C VAL A 173 -7.01 -3.79 0.26
N PRO A 174 -7.60 -3.68 1.47
CA PRO A 174 -7.25 -4.56 2.58
C PRO A 174 -7.54 -6.05 2.28
N ASN A 175 -8.63 -6.32 1.57
CA ASN A 175 -8.99 -7.69 1.18
C ASN A 175 -8.05 -8.23 0.10
N LEU A 176 -7.69 -7.39 -0.88
CA LEU A 176 -6.70 -7.74 -1.90
C LEU A 176 -5.32 -8.00 -1.29
N ASN A 177 -4.87 -7.17 -0.34
CA ASN A 177 -3.60 -7.38 0.36
C ASN A 177 -3.59 -8.71 1.12
N LYS A 178 -4.70 -9.04 1.80
CA LYS A 178 -4.83 -10.34 2.48
C LYS A 178 -4.74 -11.50 1.49
N GLN A 179 -5.42 -11.42 0.34
CA GLN A 179 -5.32 -12.45 -0.70
C GLN A 179 -3.88 -12.60 -1.23
N ILE A 180 -3.15 -11.49 -1.38
CA ILE A 180 -1.74 -11.51 -1.79
C ILE A 180 -0.88 -12.21 -0.74
N GLU A 181 -1.06 -11.90 0.55
CA GLU A 181 -0.35 -12.56 1.65
C GLU A 181 -0.63 -14.08 1.68
N ASP A 182 -1.89 -14.48 1.53
CA ASP A 182 -2.30 -15.88 1.50
C ASP A 182 -1.66 -16.62 0.30
N LEU A 183 -1.65 -15.98 -0.88
CA LEU A 183 -1.01 -16.53 -2.09
C LEU A 183 0.51 -16.67 -1.92
N GLN A 184 1.18 -15.68 -1.32
CA GLN A 184 2.61 -15.75 -1.03
C GLN A 184 2.95 -16.88 -0.06
N SER A 185 2.12 -17.09 0.96
CA SER A 185 2.28 -18.21 1.89
C SER A 185 2.12 -19.56 1.18
N SER A 186 1.12 -19.69 0.31
CA SER A 186 0.88 -20.90 -0.49
C SER A 186 2.04 -21.19 -1.45
N GLN A 187 2.57 -20.15 -2.11
CA GLN A 187 3.72 -20.29 -3.00
C GLN A 187 4.95 -20.83 -2.24
N LYS A 188 5.22 -20.31 -1.04
CA LYS A 188 6.33 -20.76 -0.20
C LYS A 188 6.20 -22.22 0.23
N ASP A 189 4.98 -22.68 0.55
CA ASP A 189 4.71 -24.09 0.87
C ASP A 189 4.97 -24.99 -0.34
N LEU A 190 4.48 -24.59 -1.52
CA LEU A 190 4.69 -25.34 -2.76
C LEU A 190 6.18 -25.44 -3.12
N GLU A 191 6.94 -24.35 -2.99
CA GLU A 191 8.40 -24.36 -3.20
C GLU A 191 9.10 -25.34 -2.25
N SER A 192 8.70 -25.38 -0.97
CA SER A 192 9.25 -26.36 -0.01
C SER A 192 8.91 -27.80 -0.41
N ARG A 193 7.69 -28.06 -0.85
CA ARG A 193 7.25 -29.41 -1.27
C ARG A 193 7.98 -29.87 -2.53
N ILE A 194 8.21 -28.98 -3.49
CA ILE A 194 9.01 -29.26 -4.69
C ILE A 194 10.43 -29.68 -4.29
N GLY A 195 11.07 -28.93 -3.39
CA GLY A 195 12.42 -29.29 -2.92
C GLY A 195 12.50 -30.67 -2.25
N ILE A 196 11.47 -31.04 -1.47
CA ILE A 196 11.38 -32.39 -0.87
C ILE A 196 11.25 -33.45 -1.98
N LEU A 197 10.33 -33.27 -2.92
CA LEU A 197 10.10 -34.23 -4.01
C LEU A 197 11.35 -34.40 -4.90
N GLU A 198 12.07 -33.31 -5.19
CA GLU A 198 13.34 -33.38 -5.93
C GLU A 198 14.38 -34.25 -5.21
N SER A 199 14.45 -34.15 -3.87
CA SER A 199 15.35 -34.97 -3.07
C SER A 199 14.94 -36.45 -3.06
N GLU A 200 13.64 -36.75 -2.98
CA GLU A 200 13.10 -38.12 -3.01
C GLU A 200 13.30 -38.79 -4.38
N VAL A 201 13.10 -38.03 -5.46
CA VAL A 201 13.35 -38.50 -6.83
C VAL A 201 14.83 -38.82 -7.02
N LYS A 202 15.72 -37.96 -6.53
CA LYS A 202 17.16 -38.21 -6.59
C LYS A 202 17.55 -39.50 -5.85
N ALA A 203 17.07 -39.67 -4.62
CA ALA A 203 17.35 -40.89 -3.85
C ALA A 203 16.79 -42.15 -4.52
N SER A 204 15.59 -42.06 -5.11
CA SER A 204 15.00 -43.17 -5.85
C SER A 204 15.80 -43.54 -7.09
N ASN A 205 16.33 -42.57 -7.83
CA ASN A 205 17.19 -42.81 -8.98
C ASN A 205 18.50 -43.52 -8.58
N GLU A 206 19.13 -43.10 -7.50
CA GLU A 206 20.34 -43.78 -6.96
C GLU A 206 20.06 -45.25 -6.60
N LEU A 207 18.90 -45.54 -6.01
CA LEU A 207 18.45 -46.91 -5.72
C LEU A 207 18.22 -47.72 -7.01
N ILE A 208 17.59 -47.13 -8.02
CA ILE A 208 17.35 -47.77 -9.31
C ILE A 208 18.68 -48.15 -9.97
N GLU A 209 19.66 -47.24 -9.99
CA GLU A 209 21.00 -47.52 -10.52
C GLU A 209 21.68 -48.68 -9.79
N SER A 210 21.60 -48.69 -8.45
CA SER A 210 22.11 -49.79 -7.64
C SER A 210 21.43 -51.12 -7.98
N TRP A 211 20.10 -51.14 -8.12
CA TRP A 211 19.36 -52.35 -8.43
C TRP A 211 19.64 -52.85 -9.85
N GLN A 212 19.80 -51.95 -10.83
CA GLN A 212 20.21 -52.31 -12.19
C GLN A 212 21.57 -53.00 -12.21
N LYS A 213 22.55 -52.49 -11.43
CA LYS A 213 23.88 -53.11 -11.30
C LYS A 213 23.80 -54.50 -10.67
N THR A 214 23.01 -54.66 -9.61
CA THR A 214 22.81 -55.97 -8.97
C THR A 214 22.12 -56.95 -9.92
N ALA A 215 21.09 -56.53 -10.65
CA ALA A 215 20.39 -57.34 -11.64
C ALA A 215 21.32 -57.78 -12.79
N SER A 216 22.15 -56.87 -13.30
CA SER A 216 23.17 -57.20 -14.31
C SER A 216 24.14 -58.27 -13.81
N THR A 217 24.64 -58.11 -12.57
CA THR A 217 25.54 -59.09 -11.94
C THR A 217 24.87 -60.46 -11.76
N ALA A 218 23.61 -60.47 -11.32
CA ALA A 218 22.83 -61.69 -11.17
C ALA A 218 22.63 -62.40 -12.52
N ASN A 219 22.28 -61.66 -13.58
CA ASN A 219 22.13 -62.19 -14.93
C ASN A 219 23.42 -62.84 -15.44
N SER A 220 24.58 -62.22 -15.21
CA SER A 220 25.87 -62.83 -15.58
C SER A 220 26.13 -64.15 -14.83
N LYS A 221 25.78 -64.24 -13.54
CA LYS A 221 25.90 -65.47 -12.75
C LYS A 221 24.97 -66.57 -13.24
N VAL A 222 23.71 -66.23 -13.54
CA VAL A 222 22.73 -67.17 -14.08
C VAL A 222 23.21 -67.75 -15.41
N SER A 223 23.66 -66.89 -16.33
CA SER A 223 24.18 -67.33 -17.63
C SER A 223 25.38 -68.28 -17.48
N LYS A 224 26.28 -68.02 -16.52
CA LYS A 224 27.40 -68.91 -16.23
C LYS A 224 26.93 -70.28 -15.71
N LEU A 225 25.99 -70.29 -14.77
CA LEU A 225 25.42 -71.53 -14.22
C LEU A 225 24.67 -72.34 -15.29
N GLU A 226 23.97 -71.69 -16.21
CA GLU A 226 23.33 -72.36 -17.35
C GLU A 226 24.35 -73.06 -18.26
N GLN A 227 25.47 -72.40 -18.56
CA GLN A 227 26.56 -73.01 -19.33
C GLN A 227 27.20 -74.20 -18.59
N GLU A 228 27.45 -74.05 -17.28
CA GLU A 228 27.99 -75.12 -16.43
C GLU A 228 27.02 -76.32 -16.40
N LEU A 229 25.71 -76.09 -16.27
CA LEU A 229 24.68 -77.13 -16.30
C LEU A 229 24.62 -77.89 -17.63
N LEU A 230 24.65 -77.16 -18.75
CA LEU A 230 24.69 -77.76 -20.10
C LEU A 230 25.92 -78.65 -20.28
N SER A 231 27.08 -78.19 -19.79
CA SER A 231 28.32 -78.97 -19.85
C SER A 231 28.24 -80.25 -19.00
N ALA A 232 27.65 -80.17 -17.80
CA ALA A 232 27.46 -81.30 -16.90
C ALA A 232 26.47 -82.33 -17.47
N LEU A 233 25.37 -81.87 -18.08
CA LEU A 233 24.41 -82.73 -18.79
C LEU A 233 25.05 -83.48 -19.96
N SER A 234 25.86 -82.78 -20.76
CA SER A 234 26.63 -83.38 -21.84
C SER A 234 27.58 -84.47 -21.32
N GLN A 235 28.35 -84.18 -20.28
CA GLN A 235 29.23 -85.17 -19.64
C GLN A 235 28.46 -86.36 -19.09
N SER A 236 27.33 -86.13 -18.40
CA SER A 236 26.47 -87.20 -17.88
C SER A 236 25.97 -88.13 -18.99
N ASN A 237 25.54 -87.58 -20.13
CA ASN A 237 25.15 -88.38 -21.29
C ASN A 237 26.32 -89.21 -21.85
N VAL A 238 27.53 -88.65 -21.90
CA VAL A 238 28.73 -89.40 -22.31
C VAL A 238 29.00 -90.56 -21.34
N TRP A 239 28.94 -90.31 -20.03
CA TRP A 239 29.12 -91.34 -19.01
C TRP A 239 28.05 -92.44 -19.09
N LYS A 240 26.78 -92.06 -19.25
CA LYS A 240 25.66 -92.99 -19.45
C LYS A 240 25.89 -93.88 -20.68
N ASN A 241 26.25 -93.30 -21.82
CA ASN A 241 26.53 -94.05 -23.05
C ASN A 241 27.72 -95.01 -22.87
N ARG A 242 28.78 -94.59 -22.17
CA ARG A 242 29.92 -95.45 -21.82
C ARG A 242 29.49 -96.61 -20.94
N TYR A 243 28.67 -96.35 -19.92
CA TYR A 243 28.14 -97.35 -19.01
C TYR A 243 27.24 -98.37 -19.74
N GLU A 244 26.31 -97.90 -20.58
CA GLU A 244 25.45 -98.77 -21.39
C GLU A 244 26.24 -99.61 -22.40
N ALA A 245 27.27 -99.04 -23.02
CA ALA A 245 28.17 -99.77 -23.91
C ALA A 245 28.97 -100.85 -23.16
N ALA A 246 29.39 -100.58 -21.92
CA ALA A 246 30.06 -101.56 -21.06
C ALA A 246 29.10 -102.70 -20.67
N LEU A 247 27.84 -102.39 -20.31
CA LEU A 247 26.78 -103.36 -20.00
C LEU A 247 26.38 -104.29 -21.17
N LYS A 248 26.69 -103.89 -22.42
CA LYS A 248 26.53 -104.75 -23.60
C LYS A 248 27.72 -105.69 -23.81
N LYS A 249 28.87 -105.39 -23.20
CA LYS A 249 30.11 -106.18 -23.30
C LYS A 249 30.33 -107.13 -22.12
N THR A 250 29.33 -107.28 -21.24
CA THR A 250 29.46 -108.17 -20.08
C THR A 250 29.30 -109.63 -20.51
N ILE A 251 30.22 -110.47 -20.03
CA ILE A 251 30.44 -111.87 -20.43
C ILE A 251 29.19 -112.74 -20.24
N ASP A 252 28.40 -112.42 -19.24
CA ASP A 252 27.13 -113.02 -18.83
C ASP A 252 26.00 -112.94 -19.87
N LYS A 253 26.14 -112.09 -20.90
CA LYS A 253 25.15 -111.98 -22.00
C LYS A 253 25.52 -112.76 -23.25
N TYR A 254 26.70 -113.38 -23.29
CA TYR A 254 27.13 -114.21 -24.40
C TYR A 254 26.84 -115.68 -24.09
N LYS A 255 26.34 -116.43 -25.07
CA LYS A 255 26.21 -117.89 -24.92
C LYS A 255 27.61 -118.49 -24.73
N PRO A 256 27.78 -119.59 -23.97
CA PRO A 256 29.09 -120.21 -23.72
C PRO A 256 29.92 -120.44 -25.00
N ILE A 257 29.26 -120.80 -26.11
CA ILE A 257 29.89 -120.99 -27.43
C ILE A 257 30.44 -119.69 -28.03
N GLU A 258 29.77 -118.56 -27.82
CA GLU A 258 30.21 -117.25 -28.33
C GLU A 258 31.44 -116.74 -27.57
N LEU A 259 31.52 -117.02 -26.27
CA LEU A 259 32.69 -116.72 -25.45
C LEU A 259 33.92 -117.54 -25.86
N ILE A 260 33.73 -118.83 -26.14
CA ILE A 260 34.81 -119.71 -26.64
C ILE A 260 35.32 -119.21 -28.00
N LEU A 261 34.42 -118.86 -28.93
CA LEU A 261 34.79 -118.31 -30.23
C LEU A 261 35.51 -116.96 -30.14
N MET A 262 35.12 -116.10 -29.19
CA MET A 262 35.81 -114.83 -28.94
C MET A 262 37.22 -115.04 -28.35
N GLY A 263 37.40 -116.00 -27.43
CA GLY A 263 38.71 -116.36 -26.88
C GLY A 263 39.66 -116.94 -27.93
N ILE A 264 39.15 -117.77 -28.84
CA ILE A 264 39.93 -118.27 -29.97
C ILE A 264 40.31 -117.11 -30.91
N LYS A 265 39.38 -116.20 -31.24
CA LYS A 265 39.68 -115.03 -32.09
C LYS A 265 40.70 -114.06 -31.48
N SER A 266 40.76 -113.92 -30.15
CA SER A 266 41.77 -113.07 -29.50
C SER A 266 43.17 -113.70 -29.49
N LEU A 267 43.26 -115.04 -29.44
CA LEU A 267 44.54 -115.77 -29.53
C LEU A 267 45.22 -115.65 -30.91
N PHE A 268 44.47 -115.34 -31.96
CA PHE A 268 44.99 -115.16 -33.33
C PHE A 268 45.05 -113.70 -33.81
N LYS A 269 44.62 -112.73 -32.99
CA LYS A 269 44.89 -111.29 -33.22
C LYS A 269 46.18 -110.90 -32.51
N LYS A 270 47.31 -111.10 -33.18
CA LYS A 270 48.50 -110.26 -32.97
C LYS A 270 48.41 -109.06 -33.90
#